data_AF-A0A1B1CHR7-F1
#
_entry.id   AF-A0A1B1CHR7-F1
#
_cell.length_a   1.000
_cell.length_b   1.000
_cell.length_c   1.000
_cell.angle_alpha   90.00
_cell.angle_beta   90.00
_cell.angle_gamma   90.00
#
_symmetry.space_group_name_H-M   'P 1'
#
loop_
_entity.id
_entity.type
_entity.pdbx_description
1 polymer ?
#
loop_
_entity_poly.entity_id
_entity_poly.type
_entity_poly.pdbx_seq_one_letter_code
_entity_poly.pdbx_strand_id
1 'polypeptide(L)'
;MPNLKVGDTAPSMDSAEQSLIDRIWTAIEAKDWKTALSLLEDGISVMPDSLSLVQLYIDTLIDEWGDMEEGCLLLHKFVRLAIEKDAKDWLLGAMYQLFNSSHDYSRFPFGERLSMGKALSKHILTLCQWENASSRADYYQAMAYFFHEIDNNDVAVELFEMALSLAKGLPIQDEVKQLEQILRSMNRL
;
A
#
# COMPACT_ATOMS: atom_id res chain seq x y z
N MET A 1 24.24 -30.54 -16.58
CA MET A 1 24.86 -29.21 -16.40
C MET A 1 23.92 -28.16 -16.95
N PRO A 2 23.85 -26.97 -16.31
CA PRO A 2 22.59 -26.30 -16.00
C PRO A 2 22.30 -25.08 -16.88
N ASN A 3 21.03 -24.65 -16.92
CA ASN A 3 20.67 -23.24 -16.70
C ASN A 3 19.18 -23.12 -16.42
N LEU A 4 18.84 -23.21 -15.14
CA LEU A 4 17.72 -22.50 -14.53
C LEU A 4 18.26 -21.13 -14.11
N LYS A 5 17.66 -20.05 -14.60
CA LYS A 5 17.60 -18.79 -13.86
C LYS A 5 16.15 -18.36 -13.74
N VAL A 6 15.52 -18.93 -12.70
CA VAL A 6 14.65 -18.21 -11.76
C VAL A 6 15.43 -17.00 -11.26
N GLY A 7 14.89 -15.81 -11.01
CA GLY A 7 13.55 -15.26 -11.06
C GLY A 7 13.73 -13.83 -10.55
N ASP A 8 12.92 -12.90 -11.02
CA ASP A 8 12.80 -11.59 -10.36
C ASP A 8 12.07 -11.82 -9.04
N THR A 9 12.83 -12.24 -8.02
CA THR A 9 12.36 -12.28 -6.65
C THR A 9 12.24 -10.83 -6.15
N ALA A 10 11.05 -10.46 -5.69
CA ALA A 10 10.88 -9.42 -4.68
C ALA A 10 12.01 -9.52 -3.63
N PRO A 11 12.46 -8.41 -3.02
CA PRO A 11 13.48 -8.48 -1.98
C PRO A 11 13.03 -9.52 -0.95
N SER A 12 13.78 -10.62 -0.83
CA SER A 12 13.41 -11.66 0.13
C SER A 12 13.52 -11.04 1.51
N MET A 13 12.39 -10.96 2.22
CA MET A 13 12.34 -10.47 3.58
C MET A 13 13.42 -11.17 4.41
N ASP A 14 14.18 -10.42 5.20
CA ASP A 14 15.26 -11.03 5.98
C ASP A 14 14.68 -12.09 6.92
N SER A 15 15.43 -13.17 7.14
CA SER A 15 15.01 -14.27 8.02
C SER A 15 14.65 -13.76 9.43
N ALA A 16 15.35 -12.73 9.91
CA ALA A 16 15.06 -12.09 11.18
C ALA A 16 13.75 -11.30 11.17
N GLU A 17 13.47 -10.57 10.09
CA GLU A 17 12.23 -9.82 9.91
C GLU A 17 11.02 -10.76 9.82
N GLN A 18 11.12 -11.84 9.03
CA GLN A 18 10.07 -12.86 8.97
C GLN A 18 9.82 -13.50 10.33
N SER A 19 10.88 -13.89 11.05
CA SER A 19 10.74 -14.47 12.38
C SER A 19 10.10 -13.51 13.38
N LEU A 20 10.33 -12.20 13.24
CA LEU A 20 9.67 -11.19 14.06
C LEU A 20 8.18 -11.07 13.70
N ILE A 21 7.87 -11.00 12.40
CA ILE A 21 6.48 -10.94 11.90
C ILE A 21 5.67 -12.15 12.38
N ASP A 22 6.24 -13.35 12.33
CA ASP A 22 5.57 -14.57 12.82
C ASP A 22 5.23 -14.48 14.31
N ARG A 23 6.12 -13.89 15.11
CA ARG A 23 5.90 -13.66 16.55
C ARG A 23 4.85 -12.58 16.81
N ILE A 24 4.84 -11.52 16.00
CA ILE A 24 3.80 -10.47 16.06
C ILE A 24 2.44 -11.10 15.76
N TRP A 25 2.32 -11.88 14.68
CA TRP A 25 1.07 -12.57 14.34
C TRP A 25 0.62 -13.52 15.44
N THR A 26 1.53 -14.30 16.01
CA THR A 26 1.22 -15.17 17.16
C THR A 26 0.61 -14.37 18.32
N ALA A 27 1.13 -13.18 18.61
CA ALA A 27 0.60 -12.31 19.66
C ALA A 27 -0.76 -11.70 19.28
N ILE A 28 -0.94 -11.25 18.03
CA ILE A 28 -2.22 -10.73 17.50
C ILE A 28 -3.31 -11.81 17.59
N GLU A 29 -3.04 -13.04 17.13
CA GLU A 29 -3.98 -14.16 17.19
C GLU A 29 -4.35 -14.53 18.64
N ALA A 30 -3.38 -14.43 19.55
CA ALA A 30 -3.61 -14.60 20.99
C ALA A 30 -4.32 -13.39 21.64
N LYS A 31 -4.55 -12.31 20.89
CA LYS A 31 -5.05 -11.00 21.38
C LYS A 31 -4.19 -10.41 22.50
N ASP A 32 -2.90 -10.75 22.50
CA ASP A 32 -1.91 -10.16 23.40
C ASP A 32 -1.37 -8.86 22.77
N TRP A 33 -2.25 -7.85 22.73
CA TRP A 33 -1.98 -6.56 22.09
C TRP A 33 -0.75 -5.88 22.67
N LYS A 34 -0.54 -6.01 23.98
CA LYS A 34 0.65 -5.44 24.63
C LYS A 34 1.93 -6.03 24.04
N THR A 35 1.99 -7.36 23.89
CA THR A 35 3.15 -8.01 23.28
C THR A 35 3.26 -7.69 21.79
N ALA A 36 2.15 -7.71 21.05
CA ALA A 36 2.15 -7.40 19.62
C ALA A 36 2.68 -5.99 19.34
N LEU A 37 2.13 -4.97 20.02
CA LEU A 37 2.53 -3.58 19.85
C LEU A 37 3.98 -3.34 20.28
N SER A 38 4.41 -3.94 21.40
CA SER A 38 5.81 -3.85 21.84
C SER A 38 6.78 -4.44 20.80
N LEU A 39 6.44 -5.57 20.19
CA LEU A 39 7.28 -6.19 19.15
C LEU A 39 7.33 -5.36 17.87
N LEU A 40 6.22 -4.70 17.51
CA LEU A 40 6.15 -3.80 16.36
C LEU A 40 7.02 -2.55 16.59
N GLU A 41 6.92 -1.93 17.77
CA GLU A 41 7.73 -0.77 18.14
C GLU A 41 9.23 -1.10 18.15
N ASP A 42 9.62 -2.19 18.81
CA ASP A 42 11.01 -2.65 18.85
C ASP A 42 11.50 -3.01 17.44
N GLY A 43 10.65 -3.68 16.66
CA GLY A 43 10.92 -4.06 15.27
C GLY A 43 11.25 -2.87 14.39
N ILE A 44 10.39 -1.86 14.40
CA ILE A 44 10.57 -0.63 13.61
C ILE A 44 11.78 0.16 14.11
N SER A 45 12.06 0.16 15.43
CA SER A 45 13.24 0.81 15.97
C SER A 45 14.54 0.17 15.47
N VAL A 46 14.56 -1.15 15.27
CA VAL A 46 15.73 -1.90 14.78
C VAL A 46 15.80 -1.90 13.25
N MET A 47 14.66 -1.90 12.58
CA MET A 47 14.50 -1.99 11.12
C MET A 47 13.63 -0.84 10.60
N PRO A 48 14.09 0.42 10.68
CA PRO A 48 13.29 1.59 10.32
C PRO A 48 12.92 1.67 8.83
N ASP A 49 13.61 0.89 7.98
CA ASP A 49 13.35 0.81 6.55
C ASP A 49 12.44 -0.36 6.16
N SER A 50 11.92 -1.14 7.13
CA SER A 50 10.93 -2.18 6.86
C SER A 50 9.55 -1.57 6.62
N LEU A 51 9.18 -1.47 5.35
CA LEU A 51 7.82 -1.08 4.95
C LEU A 51 6.78 -2.06 5.52
N SER A 52 7.09 -3.36 5.52
CA SER A 52 6.20 -4.43 6.01
C SER A 52 5.85 -4.24 7.48
N LEU A 53 6.83 -3.93 8.35
CA LEU A 53 6.57 -3.71 9.77
C LEU A 53 5.76 -2.44 10.02
N VAL A 54 6.02 -1.37 9.27
CA VAL A 54 5.24 -0.12 9.39
C VAL A 54 3.78 -0.36 8.98
N GLN A 55 3.54 -1.05 7.86
CA GLN A 55 2.19 -1.38 7.41
C GLN A 55 1.48 -2.31 8.41
N LEU A 56 2.15 -3.37 8.88
CA LEU A 56 1.59 -4.26 9.89
C LEU A 56 1.23 -3.53 11.18
N TYR A 57 2.02 -2.53 11.58
CA TYR A 57 1.68 -1.73 12.77
C TYR A 57 0.40 -0.92 12.55
N ILE A 58 0.27 -0.27 11.40
CA ILE A 58 -0.94 0.47 11.05
C ILE A 58 -2.16 -0.47 11.00
N ASP A 59 -2.05 -1.59 10.30
CA ASP A 59 -3.13 -2.58 10.17
C ASP A 59 -3.53 -3.14 11.55
N THR A 60 -2.55 -3.43 12.41
CA THR A 60 -2.81 -3.91 13.78
C THR A 60 -3.59 -2.89 14.60
N LEU A 61 -3.24 -1.60 14.49
CA LEU A 61 -3.93 -0.54 15.24
C LEU A 61 -5.35 -0.31 14.71
N ILE A 62 -5.53 -0.30 13.38
CA ILE A 62 -6.77 0.10 12.73
C ILE A 62 -7.78 -1.06 12.67
N ASP A 63 -7.35 -2.23 12.21
CA ASP A 63 -8.27 -3.34 11.92
C ASP A 63 -8.37 -4.33 13.08
N GLU A 64 -7.25 -4.71 13.68
CA GLU A 64 -7.22 -5.80 14.68
C GLU A 64 -7.55 -5.31 16.09
N TRP A 65 -6.87 -4.25 16.55
CA TRP A 65 -7.05 -3.69 17.89
C TRP A 65 -8.14 -2.61 17.92
N GLY A 66 -8.27 -1.83 16.85
CA GLY A 66 -9.28 -0.77 16.73
C GLY A 66 -8.95 0.54 17.47
N ASP A 67 -7.67 0.77 17.79
CA ASP A 67 -7.18 2.05 18.31
C ASP A 67 -6.98 3.04 17.16
N MET A 68 -8.11 3.60 16.73
CA MET A 68 -8.15 4.54 15.61
C MET A 68 -7.36 5.80 15.88
N GLU A 69 -7.22 6.25 17.13
CA GLU A 69 -6.48 7.48 17.43
C GLU A 69 -4.99 7.30 17.12
N GLU A 70 -4.37 6.26 17.69
CA GLU A 70 -2.96 5.98 17.42
C GLU A 70 -2.75 5.50 15.97
N GLY A 71 -3.68 4.71 15.43
CA GLY A 71 -3.65 4.28 14.03
C GLY A 71 -3.64 5.46 13.05
N CYS A 72 -4.49 6.46 13.28
CA CYS A 72 -4.52 7.68 12.47
C CYS A 72 -3.23 8.48 12.58
N LEU A 73 -2.68 8.60 13.79
CA LEU A 73 -1.43 9.30 14.03
C LEU A 73 -0.25 8.61 13.33
N LEU A 74 -0.20 7.28 13.37
CA LEU A 74 0.84 6.50 12.71
C LEU A 74 0.72 6.60 11.18
N LEU A 75 -0.50 6.56 10.64
CA LEU A 75 -0.76 6.75 9.21
C LEU A 75 -0.27 8.13 8.72
N HIS A 76 -0.51 9.21 9.48
CA HIS A 76 0.07 10.53 9.18
C HIS A 76 1.60 10.52 9.14
N LYS A 77 2.25 9.90 10.14
CA LYS A 77 3.71 9.78 10.19
C LYS A 77 4.23 8.99 8.98
N PHE A 78 3.55 7.91 8.61
CA PHE A 78 3.91 7.06 7.49
C PHE A 78 3.80 7.80 6.15
N VAL A 79 2.72 8.53 5.90
CA VAL A 79 2.56 9.33 4.68
C VAL A 79 3.68 10.38 4.56
N ARG A 80 3.99 11.06 5.66
CA ARG A 80 5.10 12.03 5.67
C ARG A 80 6.44 11.35 5.34
N LEU A 81 6.72 10.21 5.97
CA LEU A 81 7.93 9.43 5.71
C LEU A 81 8.01 8.94 4.26
N ALA A 82 6.89 8.51 3.69
CA ALA A 82 6.83 8.07 2.30
C ALA A 82 7.14 9.20 1.32
N ILE A 83 6.60 10.40 1.58
CA ILE A 83 6.91 11.62 0.83
C ILE A 83 8.39 12.01 0.97
N GLU A 84 8.94 11.93 2.19
CA GLU A 84 10.35 12.26 2.46
C GLU A 84 11.32 11.29 1.77
N LYS A 85 10.97 9.99 1.73
CA LYS A 85 11.76 8.97 1.05
C LYS A 85 11.66 9.06 -0.47
N ASP A 86 10.55 9.58 -0.99
CA ASP A 86 10.27 9.77 -2.43
C ASP A 86 10.60 8.51 -3.27
N ALA A 87 10.25 7.34 -2.72
CA ALA A 87 10.55 6.05 -3.29
C ALA A 87 9.26 5.30 -3.63
N LYS A 88 9.28 4.56 -4.76
CA LYS A 88 8.12 3.83 -5.31
C LYS A 88 7.34 3.07 -4.24
N ASP A 89 8.00 2.13 -3.55
CA ASP A 89 7.33 1.20 -2.63
C ASP A 89 6.70 1.92 -1.44
N TRP A 90 7.36 2.99 -0.96
CA TRP A 90 6.84 3.79 0.14
C TRP A 90 5.61 4.62 -0.26
N LEU A 91 5.66 5.26 -1.43
CA LEU A 91 4.55 6.07 -1.93
C LEU A 91 3.33 5.20 -2.27
N LEU A 92 3.56 4.05 -2.91
CA LEU A 92 2.50 3.08 -3.19
C LEU A 92 1.94 2.49 -1.89
N GLY A 93 2.81 2.08 -0.96
CA GLY A 93 2.40 1.55 0.34
C GLY A 93 1.52 2.53 1.10
N ALA A 94 1.87 3.82 1.11
CA ALA A 94 1.06 4.88 1.72
C ALA A 94 -0.26 5.12 1.00
N MET A 95 -0.27 5.10 -0.33
CA MET A 95 -1.50 5.28 -1.11
C MET A 95 -2.48 4.12 -0.90
N TYR A 96 -1.99 2.89 -0.89
CA TYR A 96 -2.81 1.72 -0.60
C TYR A 96 -3.29 1.70 0.85
N GLN A 97 -2.45 2.05 1.81
CA GLN A 97 -2.89 2.23 3.20
C GLN A 97 -3.94 3.31 3.37
N LEU A 98 -4.07 4.30 2.48
CA LEU A 98 -5.13 5.30 2.61
C LEU A 98 -6.42 4.94 1.87
N PHE A 99 -6.33 4.24 0.74
CA PHE A 99 -7.44 4.12 -0.22
C PHE A 99 -7.70 2.70 -0.71
N ASN A 100 -6.99 1.69 -0.19
CA ASN A 100 -7.40 0.32 -0.43
C ASN A 100 -8.69 0.01 0.32
N SER A 101 -9.60 -0.70 -0.33
CA SER A 101 -10.94 -1.04 0.18
C SER A 101 -10.95 -2.04 1.35
N SER A 102 -9.79 -2.54 1.77
CA SER A 102 -9.66 -3.54 2.84
C SER A 102 -9.90 -3.01 4.25
N HIS A 103 -9.82 -1.69 4.44
CA HIS A 103 -9.78 -1.06 5.75
C HIS A 103 -11.03 -0.22 6.02
N ASP A 104 -11.54 -0.25 7.26
CA ASP A 104 -12.66 0.60 7.68
C ASP A 104 -12.17 1.99 8.10
N TYR A 105 -12.00 2.87 7.11
CA TYR A 105 -11.65 4.28 7.34
C TYR A 105 -12.84 5.18 7.66
N SER A 106 -14.05 4.64 7.94
CA SER A 106 -15.23 5.47 8.25
C SER A 106 -15.04 6.39 9.45
N ARG A 107 -14.13 6.02 10.36
CA ARG A 107 -13.77 6.79 11.56
C ARG A 107 -12.59 7.75 11.35
N PHE A 108 -11.96 7.73 10.18
CA PHE A 108 -10.85 8.63 9.83
C PHE A 108 -11.42 9.94 9.23
N PRO A 109 -10.94 11.13 9.66
CA PRO A 109 -11.40 12.40 9.07
C PRO A 109 -11.13 12.47 7.57
N PHE A 110 -12.19 12.41 6.75
CA PHE A 110 -12.08 12.36 5.29
C PHE A 110 -11.24 13.50 4.69
N GLY A 111 -11.36 14.72 5.21
CA GLY A 111 -10.59 15.87 4.72
C GLY A 111 -9.08 15.75 4.91
N GLU A 112 -8.65 15.09 5.99
CA GLU A 112 -7.23 14.82 6.26
C GLU A 112 -6.72 13.74 5.31
N ARG A 113 -7.48 12.64 5.16
CA ARG A 113 -7.17 11.55 4.22
C ARG A 113 -7.04 12.05 2.79
N LEU A 114 -8.00 12.88 2.37
CA LEU A 114 -8.01 13.55 1.07
C LEU A 114 -6.75 14.39 0.85
N SER A 115 -6.33 15.16 1.85
CA SER A 115 -5.15 16.02 1.76
C SER A 115 -3.86 15.21 1.62
N MET A 116 -3.74 14.10 2.36
CA MET A 116 -2.65 13.15 2.23
C MET A 116 -2.60 12.48 0.86
N GLY A 117 -3.74 12.02 0.35
CA GLY A 117 -3.86 11.44 -0.99
C GLY A 117 -3.38 12.41 -2.07
N LYS A 118 -3.84 13.66 -2.04
CA LYS A 118 -3.40 14.71 -2.98
C LYS A 118 -1.89 14.93 -2.94
N ALA A 119 -1.29 14.97 -1.74
CA ALA A 119 0.13 15.15 -1.57
C ALA A 119 0.91 13.97 -2.19
N LEU A 120 0.55 12.74 -1.86
CA LEU A 120 1.16 11.54 -2.43
C LEU A 120 1.00 11.48 -3.96
N SER A 121 -0.20 11.77 -4.49
CA SER A 121 -0.43 11.78 -5.94
C SER A 121 0.52 12.73 -6.68
N LYS A 122 0.86 13.89 -6.09
CA LYS A 122 1.82 14.83 -6.69
C LYS A 122 3.24 14.24 -6.80
N HIS A 123 3.68 13.55 -5.75
CA HIS A 123 4.98 12.86 -5.74
C HIS A 123 5.00 11.70 -6.75
N ILE A 124 3.97 10.86 -6.71
CA ILE A 124 3.77 9.76 -7.66
C ILE A 124 3.79 10.27 -9.11
N LEU A 125 3.07 11.33 -9.44
CA LEU A 125 3.06 11.91 -10.80
C LEU A 125 4.43 12.40 -11.25
N THR A 126 5.25 12.88 -10.31
CA THR A 126 6.61 13.34 -10.61
C THR A 126 7.52 12.15 -10.94
N LEU A 127 7.48 11.09 -10.13
CA LEU A 127 8.28 9.87 -10.36
C LEU A 127 7.82 9.07 -11.58
N CYS A 128 6.51 9.00 -11.81
CA CYS A 128 5.88 8.25 -12.90
C CYS A 128 6.48 8.61 -14.29
N GLN A 129 6.94 9.85 -14.49
CA GLN A 129 7.54 10.32 -15.74
C GLN A 129 8.84 9.61 -16.11
N TRP A 130 9.55 9.05 -15.13
CA TRP A 130 10.89 8.47 -15.29
C TRP A 130 10.90 6.94 -15.16
N GLU A 131 9.74 6.36 -14.94
CA GLU A 131 9.58 4.97 -14.52
C GLU A 131 9.19 4.04 -15.66
N ASN A 132 9.49 2.76 -15.50
CA ASN A 132 9.17 1.75 -16.51
C ASN A 132 7.65 1.47 -16.56
N ALA A 133 7.20 0.76 -17.60
CA ALA A 133 5.78 0.48 -17.81
C ALA A 133 5.10 -0.24 -16.63
N SER A 134 5.81 -1.15 -15.96
CA SER A 134 5.34 -1.87 -14.79
C SER A 134 5.09 -0.92 -13.62
N SER A 135 6.10 -0.15 -13.23
CA SER A 135 5.97 0.85 -12.16
C SER A 135 4.89 1.89 -12.45
N ARG A 136 4.77 2.32 -13.70
CA ARG A 136 3.71 3.27 -14.11
C ARG A 136 2.32 2.68 -13.98
N ALA A 137 2.13 1.39 -14.30
CA ALA A 137 0.85 0.71 -14.09
C ALA A 137 0.46 0.72 -12.61
N ASP A 138 1.40 0.38 -11.72
CA ASP A 138 1.17 0.40 -10.27
C ASP A 138 0.76 1.79 -9.76
N TYR A 139 1.46 2.84 -10.22
CA TYR A 139 1.13 4.22 -9.86
C TYR A 139 -0.26 4.63 -10.32
N TYR A 140 -0.64 4.32 -11.57
CA TYR A 140 -1.96 4.64 -12.08
C TYR A 140 -3.05 3.89 -11.34
N GLN A 141 -2.84 2.61 -11.01
CA GLN A 141 -3.77 1.85 -10.19
C GLN A 141 -3.97 2.48 -8.80
N ALA A 142 -2.88 2.81 -8.10
CA ALA A 142 -2.96 3.42 -6.78
C ALA A 142 -3.68 4.78 -6.81
N MET A 143 -3.40 5.61 -7.81
CA MET A 143 -4.09 6.89 -8.00
C MET A 143 -5.57 6.71 -8.39
N ALA A 144 -5.90 5.67 -9.15
CA ALA A 144 -7.28 5.41 -9.55
C ALA A 144 -8.17 5.12 -8.34
N TYR A 145 -7.69 4.33 -7.36
CA TYR A 145 -8.40 4.13 -6.09
C TYR A 145 -8.66 5.44 -5.37
N PHE A 146 -7.64 6.31 -5.28
CA PHE A 146 -7.81 7.63 -4.68
C PHE A 146 -8.87 8.47 -5.40
N PHE A 147 -8.86 8.53 -6.74
CA PHE A 147 -9.84 9.31 -7.50
C PHE A 147 -11.25 8.73 -7.43
N HIS A 148 -11.39 7.40 -7.34
CA HIS A 148 -12.67 6.74 -7.14
C HIS A 148 -13.29 7.10 -5.80
N GLU A 149 -12.49 7.04 -4.71
CA GLU A 149 -12.93 7.36 -3.35
C GLU A 149 -13.48 8.79 -3.22
N ILE A 150 -12.97 9.72 -4.03
CA ILE A 150 -13.40 11.14 -3.99
C ILE A 150 -14.49 11.45 -5.03
N ASP A 151 -15.15 10.41 -5.55
CA ASP A 151 -16.20 10.46 -6.57
C ASP A 151 -15.78 11.09 -7.90
N ASN A 152 -14.48 11.10 -8.21
CA ASN A 152 -13.96 11.54 -9.51
C ASN A 152 -13.77 10.33 -10.43
N ASN A 153 -14.89 9.70 -10.76
CA ASN A 153 -14.92 8.42 -11.48
C ASN A 153 -14.36 8.51 -12.91
N ASP A 154 -14.53 9.65 -13.59
CA ASP A 154 -13.98 9.83 -14.93
C ASP A 154 -12.45 9.69 -14.93
N VAL A 155 -11.78 10.37 -13.99
CA VAL A 155 -10.31 10.28 -13.84
C VAL A 155 -9.90 8.90 -13.35
N ALA A 156 -10.66 8.30 -12.43
CA ALA A 156 -10.36 6.97 -11.92
C ALA A 156 -10.41 5.90 -13.03
N VAL A 157 -11.45 5.94 -13.88
CA VAL A 157 -11.59 5.04 -15.04
C VAL A 157 -10.43 5.24 -16.01
N GLU A 158 -10.10 6.49 -16.37
CA GLU A 158 -8.98 6.78 -17.27
C GLU A 158 -7.65 6.21 -16.73
N LEU A 159 -7.37 6.39 -15.44
CA LEU A 159 -6.17 5.85 -14.80
C LEU A 159 -6.15 4.31 -14.80
N PHE A 160 -7.28 3.67 -14.49
CA PHE A 160 -7.36 2.21 -14.56
C PHE A 160 -7.18 1.68 -15.99
N GLU A 161 -7.73 2.35 -17.00
CA GLU A 161 -7.52 2.00 -18.41
C GLU A 161 -6.05 2.13 -18.81
N MET A 162 -5.37 3.20 -18.39
CA MET A 162 -3.94 3.37 -18.60
C MET A 162 -3.11 2.28 -17.90
N ALA A 163 -3.44 1.96 -16.64
CA ALA A 163 -2.80 0.87 -15.90
C ALA A 163 -2.96 -0.47 -16.64
N LEU A 164 -4.18 -0.79 -17.07
CA LEU A 164 -4.51 -2.00 -17.81
C LEU A 164 -3.77 -2.07 -19.16
N SER A 165 -3.70 -0.96 -19.89
CA SER A 165 -2.99 -0.88 -21.18
C SER A 165 -1.50 -1.16 -21.01
N LEU A 166 -0.88 -0.67 -19.94
CA LEU A 166 0.52 -0.96 -19.64
C LEU A 166 0.71 -2.41 -19.19
N ALA A 167 -0.18 -2.92 -18.33
CA ALA A 167 -0.12 -4.27 -17.79
C ALA A 167 -0.33 -5.36 -18.86
N LYS A 168 -1.16 -5.13 -19.88
CA LYS A 168 -1.36 -6.07 -21.01
C LYS A 168 -0.08 -6.34 -21.81
N GLY A 169 0.90 -5.43 -21.76
CA GLY A 169 2.22 -5.63 -22.35
C GLY A 169 3.19 -6.43 -21.48
N LEU A 170 2.79 -6.80 -20.25
CA LEU A 170 3.62 -7.47 -19.25
C LEU A 170 3.16 -8.93 -19.07
N PRO A 171 4.05 -9.84 -18.61
CA PRO A 171 3.70 -11.23 -18.36
C PRO A 171 2.92 -11.43 -17.05
N ILE A 172 1.96 -10.54 -16.72
CA ILE A 172 1.26 -10.52 -15.43
C ILE A 172 -0.25 -10.59 -15.61
N GLN A 173 -0.77 -11.81 -15.78
CA GLN A 173 -2.16 -12.06 -16.18
C GLN A 173 -3.19 -11.88 -15.05
N ASP A 174 -2.79 -12.03 -13.79
CA ASP A 174 -3.73 -11.96 -12.67
C ASP A 174 -4.06 -10.51 -12.29
N GLU A 175 -3.08 -9.61 -12.34
CA GLU A 175 -3.28 -8.16 -12.17
C GLU A 175 -4.19 -7.59 -13.27
N VAL A 176 -3.99 -8.02 -14.52
CA VAL A 176 -4.86 -7.66 -15.65
C VAL A 176 -6.32 -8.05 -15.39
N LYS A 177 -6.58 -9.26 -14.89
CA LYS A 177 -7.95 -9.71 -14.57
C LYS A 177 -8.57 -8.89 -13.44
N GLN A 178 -7.81 -8.58 -12.39
CA GLN A 178 -8.29 -7.78 -11.27
C GLN A 178 -8.66 -6.36 -11.72
N LEU A 179 -7.78 -5.70 -12.49
CA LEU A 179 -8.04 -4.39 -13.07
C LEU A 179 -9.29 -4.39 -13.97
N GLU A 180 -9.45 -5.41 -14.82
CA GLU A 180 -10.65 -5.56 -15.65
C GLU A 180 -11.93 -5.74 -14.82
N GLN A 181 -11.86 -6.44 -13.69
CA GLN A 181 -12.99 -6.61 -12.80
C GLN A 181 -13.39 -5.28 -12.13
N ILE A 182 -12.41 -4.51 -11.65
CA ILE A 182 -12.62 -3.20 -11.02
C ILE A 182 -13.25 -2.22 -12.02
N LEU A 183 -12.69 -2.11 -13.23
CA LEU A 183 -13.24 -1.27 -14.30
C LEU A 183 -14.70 -1.64 -14.63
N ARG A 184 -15.02 -2.94 -14.68
CA ARG A 184 -16.40 -3.40 -14.93
C ARG A 184 -17.37 -3.05 -13.81
N SER A 185 -16.92 -3.01 -12.54
CA SER A 185 -17.77 -2.56 -11.43
C SER A 185 -18.01 -1.06 -11.48
N MET A 186 -17.01 -0.26 -11.88
CA MET A 186 -17.11 1.20 -11.94
C MET A 186 -17.99 1.68 -13.09
N ASN A 187 -17.91 1.05 -14.27
CA ASN A 187 -18.73 1.39 -15.45
C ASN A 187 -20.22 0.96 -15.34
N ARG A 188 -20.65 0.41 -14.20
CA ARG A 188 -22.04 0.00 -13.94
C ARG A 188 -22.80 0.96 -13.01
N LEU A 189 -22.12 1.96 -12.45
CA LEU A 189 -22.69 3.03 -11.64
C LEU A 189 -23.12 4.21 -12.52
#